data_AF-A0A975HHS7-F1
#
_entry.id   AF-A0A975HHS7-F1
#
_cell.length_a   1.000
_cell.length_b   1.000
_cell.length_c   1.000
_cell.angle_alpha   90.00
_cell.angle_beta   90.00
_cell.angle_gamma   90.00
#
_symmetry.space_group_name_H-M   'P 1'
#
loop_
_entity.id
_entity.type
_entity.pdbx_description
1 polymer ?
#
loop_
_entity_poly.entity_id
_entity_poly.type
_entity_poly.pdbx_seq_one_letter_code
_entity_poly.pdbx_strand_id
1 'polypeptide(L)'
;MMNRVIELKDKIGSKRLKVITGFVVSLILLHLVYSVSIYSVHKNYLEQIKTQVVKRVALDLPTIPLEKEWMNEIGNPEEVDEYVKHLNDYISEQGWPYNVKQITNYQPNDDEHYEMLTIVGQDVYVVFTENKALDGHGFNPLTVLFALLFTGVVYIRQEAKEAVNIVPEAVLKSPLLLSIDLKNKTIVNPKTQKVTELSNKPLCFYCALIEYCLDNPECRLSSNQPLPEAFLMLAQKYFYRLIELGHTIRKRPNFENNLDKTLSEIRAALEEVLVNDITAKEVMVPPKAIGEGSRSKVHSFCLNNLKAEFIEIKGK
;
A
#
# COMPACT_ATOMS: atom_id res chain seq x y z
N MET A 1 -14.59 -40.24 -9.97
CA MET A 1 -13.10 -40.18 -9.93
C MET A 1 -12.54 -39.32 -11.07
N MET A 2 -12.99 -39.53 -12.31
CA MET A 2 -12.58 -38.76 -13.51
C MET A 2 -12.75 -37.24 -13.38
N ASN A 3 -13.91 -36.75 -12.89
CA ASN A 3 -14.17 -35.30 -12.75
C ASN A 3 -13.25 -34.61 -11.73
N ARG A 4 -12.82 -35.32 -10.69
CA ARG A 4 -11.93 -34.78 -9.64
C ARG A 4 -10.50 -34.59 -10.16
N VAL A 5 -10.07 -35.42 -11.10
CA VAL A 5 -8.75 -35.34 -11.74
C VAL A 5 -8.69 -34.16 -12.72
N ILE A 6 -9.78 -33.90 -13.45
CA ILE A 6 -9.90 -32.77 -14.37
C ILE A 6 -9.87 -31.44 -13.60
N GLU A 7 -10.66 -31.34 -12.52
CA GLU A 7 -10.76 -30.14 -11.69
C GLU A 7 -9.44 -29.78 -10.98
N LEU A 8 -8.67 -30.79 -10.52
CA LEU A 8 -7.34 -30.59 -9.96
C LEU A 8 -6.32 -30.11 -11.01
N LYS A 9 -6.40 -30.64 -12.24
CA LYS A 9 -5.51 -30.28 -13.33
C LYS A 9 -5.72 -28.83 -13.77
N ASP A 10 -6.99 -28.39 -13.85
CA ASP A 10 -7.34 -27.00 -14.18
C ASP A 10 -6.90 -26.02 -13.09
N LYS A 11 -7.06 -26.40 -11.82
CA LYS A 11 -6.62 -25.57 -10.68
C LYS A 11 -5.09 -25.43 -10.64
N ILE A 12 -4.35 -26.49 -10.95
CA ILE A 12 -2.87 -26.44 -11.04
C ILE A 12 -2.42 -25.59 -12.25
N GLY A 13 -3.11 -25.72 -13.39
CA GLY A 13 -2.84 -24.92 -14.59
C GLY A 13 -3.02 -23.42 -14.34
N SER A 14 -4.12 -23.04 -13.68
CA SER A 14 -4.41 -21.65 -13.32
C SER A 14 -3.35 -21.06 -12.37
N LYS A 15 -2.88 -21.82 -11.38
CA LYS A 15 -1.82 -21.36 -10.45
C LYS A 15 -0.49 -21.13 -11.17
N ARG A 16 -0.08 -22.06 -12.05
CA ARG A 16 1.16 -21.92 -12.83
C ARG A 16 1.11 -20.71 -13.75
N LEU A 17 -0.02 -20.46 -14.40
CA LEU A 17 -0.21 -19.30 -15.26
C LEU A 17 -0.04 -17.99 -14.48
N LYS A 18 -0.65 -17.87 -13.31
CA LYS A 18 -0.50 -16.68 -12.44
C LYS A 18 0.95 -16.41 -12.04
N VAL A 19 1.70 -17.46 -11.67
CA VAL A 19 3.11 -17.34 -11.30
C VAL A 19 3.95 -16.89 -12.49
N ILE A 20 3.74 -17.48 -13.66
CA ILE A 20 4.46 -17.12 -14.89
C ILE A 20 4.16 -15.66 -15.28
N THR A 21 2.89 -15.25 -15.28
CA THR A 21 2.50 -13.87 -15.57
C THR A 21 3.12 -12.90 -14.56
N GLY A 22 3.10 -13.22 -13.27
CA GLY A 22 3.72 -12.41 -12.23
C GLY A 22 5.23 -12.24 -12.44
N PHE A 23 5.92 -13.33 -12.81
CA PHE A 23 7.33 -13.30 -13.13
C PHE A 23 7.65 -12.42 -14.34
N VAL A 24 6.91 -12.58 -15.44
CA VAL A 24 7.11 -11.79 -16.67
C VAL A 24 6.91 -10.30 -16.40
N VAL A 25 5.85 -9.93 -15.67
CA VAL A 25 5.58 -8.53 -15.31
C VAL A 25 6.70 -7.96 -14.42
N SER A 26 7.11 -8.72 -13.40
CA SER A 26 8.20 -8.33 -12.50
C SER A 26 9.52 -8.12 -13.28
N LEU A 27 9.82 -9.02 -14.22
CA LEU A 27 11.00 -8.94 -15.06
C LEU A 27 11.00 -7.70 -15.95
N ILE A 28 9.88 -7.40 -16.61
CA ILE A 28 9.74 -6.20 -17.46
C ILE A 28 9.96 -4.93 -16.64
N LEU A 29 9.32 -4.83 -15.47
CA LEU A 29 9.42 -3.66 -14.61
C LEU A 29 10.85 -3.46 -14.09
N LEU A 30 11.49 -4.51 -13.57
CA LEU A 30 12.84 -4.43 -13.05
C LEU A 30 13.86 -4.14 -14.16
N HIS A 31 13.65 -4.68 -15.36
CA HIS A 31 14.52 -4.41 -16.49
C HIS A 31 14.39 -2.95 -16.95
N LEU A 32 13.17 -2.40 -17.01
CA LEU A 32 12.95 -0.99 -17.32
C LEU A 32 13.64 -0.07 -16.31
N VAL A 33 13.48 -0.34 -15.01
CA VAL A 33 14.15 0.43 -13.95
C VAL A 33 15.67 0.36 -14.10
N TYR A 34 16.22 -0.81 -14.40
CA TYR A 34 17.65 -0.99 -14.63
C TYR A 34 18.13 -0.17 -15.84
N SER A 35 17.43 -0.25 -16.98
CA SER A 35 17.79 0.49 -18.20
C SER A 35 17.78 2.00 -17.96
N VAL A 36 16.74 2.53 -17.32
CA VAL A 36 16.66 3.96 -16.98
C VAL A 36 17.79 4.37 -16.03
N SER A 37 18.10 3.53 -15.05
CA SER A 37 19.16 3.81 -14.07
C SER A 37 20.53 3.85 -14.74
N ILE A 38 20.86 2.87 -15.59
CA ILE A 38 22.12 2.87 -16.34
C ILE A 38 22.22 4.09 -17.25
N TYR A 39 21.15 4.42 -17.97
CA TYR A 39 21.13 5.60 -18.82
C TYR A 39 21.40 6.88 -18.02
N SER A 40 20.77 7.04 -16.86
CA SER A 40 20.98 8.21 -16.00
C SER A 40 22.39 8.26 -15.42
N VAL A 41 22.92 7.14 -14.94
CA VAL A 41 24.29 7.05 -14.40
C VAL A 41 25.29 7.38 -15.48
N HIS A 42 25.09 6.84 -16.68
CA HIS A 42 25.96 7.07 -17.82
C HIS A 42 25.96 8.55 -18.23
N LYS A 43 24.77 9.16 -18.38
CA LYS A 43 24.64 10.60 -18.67
C LYS A 43 25.36 11.45 -17.62
N ASN A 44 25.16 11.15 -16.34
CA ASN A 44 25.82 11.89 -15.26
C ASN A 44 27.34 11.73 -15.29
N TYR A 45 27.83 10.52 -15.59
CA TYR A 45 29.26 10.26 -15.75
C TYR A 45 29.86 11.08 -16.89
N LEU A 46 29.18 11.13 -18.05
CA LEU A 46 29.61 11.94 -19.19
C LEU A 46 29.69 13.44 -18.83
N GLU A 47 28.66 13.98 -18.18
CA GLU A 47 28.62 15.38 -17.76
C GLU A 47 29.69 15.72 -16.72
N GLN A 48 29.99 14.79 -15.80
CA GLN A 48 31.09 14.93 -14.84
C GLN A 48 32.44 15.01 -15.55
N ILE A 49 32.68 14.17 -16.56
CA ILE A 49 33.93 14.22 -17.34
C ILE A 49 34.07 15.54 -18.08
N LYS A 50 33.03 15.99 -18.80
CA LYS A 50 33.04 17.31 -19.45
C LYS A 50 33.39 18.41 -18.45
N THR A 51 32.72 18.41 -17.30
CA THR A 51 32.99 19.38 -16.22
C THR A 51 34.44 19.35 -15.76
N GLN A 52 35.06 18.17 -15.62
CA GLN A 52 36.48 18.05 -15.23
C GLN A 52 37.41 18.59 -16.30
N VAL A 53 37.16 18.26 -17.58
CA VAL A 53 37.94 18.78 -18.71
C VAL A 53 37.81 20.30 -18.80
N VAL A 54 36.59 20.83 -18.73
CA VAL A 54 36.32 22.28 -18.74
C VAL A 54 37.00 22.98 -17.58
N LYS A 55 36.95 22.43 -16.36
CA LYS A 55 37.67 22.97 -15.20
C LYS A 55 39.18 23.03 -15.43
N ARG A 56 39.74 21.99 -16.05
CA ARG A 56 41.16 21.96 -16.37
C ARG A 56 41.52 23.04 -17.39
N VAL A 57 40.75 23.15 -18.47
CA VAL A 57 40.90 24.20 -19.48
C VAL A 57 40.77 25.59 -18.85
N ALA A 58 39.79 25.80 -17.96
CA ALA A 58 39.60 27.06 -17.26
C ALA A 58 40.79 27.46 -16.38
N LEU A 59 41.46 26.50 -15.74
CA LEU A 59 42.67 26.74 -14.94
C LEU A 59 43.87 27.11 -15.83
N ASP A 60 44.01 26.45 -16.98
CA ASP A 60 45.12 26.66 -17.91
C ASP A 60 44.87 27.84 -18.87
N LEU A 61 43.64 28.37 -18.91
CA LEU A 61 43.16 29.38 -19.84
C LEU A 61 44.07 30.62 -19.97
N PRO A 62 44.68 31.16 -18.90
CA PRO A 62 45.61 32.29 -19.03
C PRO A 62 46.87 31.97 -19.85
N THR A 63 47.26 30.70 -19.93
CA THR A 63 48.44 30.21 -20.66
C THR A 63 48.12 29.74 -22.08
N ILE A 64 46.86 29.47 -22.39
CA ILE A 64 46.45 29.07 -23.74
C ILE A 64 46.51 30.32 -24.64
N PRO A 65 47.28 30.31 -25.73
CA PRO A 65 47.49 31.48 -26.59
C PRO A 65 46.32 31.66 -27.57
N LEU A 66 45.12 31.88 -27.02
CA LEU A 66 43.96 32.30 -27.80
C LEU A 66 44.11 33.76 -28.22
N GLU A 67 43.45 34.13 -29.32
CA GLU A 67 43.29 35.53 -29.69
C GLU A 67 42.53 36.27 -28.58
N LYS A 68 43.03 37.45 -28.18
CA LYS A 68 42.42 38.28 -27.12
C LYS A 68 42.21 39.68 -27.63
N GLU A 69 40.98 39.99 -28.01
CA GLU A 69 40.60 41.29 -28.58
C GLU A 69 40.94 42.45 -27.65
N TRP A 70 40.76 42.27 -26.34
CA TRP A 70 41.04 43.29 -25.32
C TRP A 70 42.55 43.55 -25.07
N MET A 71 43.44 42.66 -25.53
CA MET A 71 44.91 42.84 -25.44
C MET A 71 45.59 43.07 -26.80
N ASN A 72 44.85 43.07 -27.92
CA ASN A 72 45.42 43.04 -29.28
C ASN A 72 46.43 41.89 -29.48
N GLU A 73 46.20 40.73 -28.84
CA GLU A 73 47.02 39.52 -29.04
C GLU A 73 46.41 38.68 -30.16
N ILE A 74 47.20 38.37 -31.20
CA ILE A 74 46.77 37.65 -32.42
C ILE A 74 46.58 36.13 -32.16
N GLY A 75 46.94 35.64 -30.98
CA GLY A 75 46.90 34.21 -30.64
C GLY A 75 47.95 33.36 -31.40
N ASN A 76 48.05 32.08 -31.05
CA ASN A 76 48.89 31.09 -31.72
C ASN A 76 48.13 29.76 -31.90
N PRO A 77 47.50 29.53 -33.07
CA PRO A 77 46.73 28.31 -33.33
C PRO A 77 47.54 27.01 -33.19
N GLU A 78 48.83 27.01 -33.53
CA GLU A 78 49.68 25.81 -33.45
C GLU A 78 49.91 25.38 -32.00
N GLU A 79 50.16 26.34 -31.09
CA GLU A 79 50.30 26.06 -29.66
C GLU A 79 48.97 25.63 -29.01
N VAL A 80 47.83 26.14 -29.50
CA VAL A 80 46.49 25.69 -29.06
C VAL A 80 46.26 24.23 -29.48
N ASP A 81 46.61 23.87 -30.71
CA ASP A 81 46.50 22.48 -31.19
C ASP A 81 47.42 21.54 -30.41
N GLU A 82 48.65 21.97 -30.07
CA GLU A 82 49.57 21.20 -29.23
C GLU A 82 49.00 21.01 -27.81
N TYR A 83 48.40 22.05 -27.22
CA TYR A 83 47.70 21.94 -25.93
C TYR A 83 46.54 20.93 -26.01
N VAL A 84 45.68 21.03 -27.02
CA VAL A 84 44.54 20.12 -27.22
C VAL A 84 45.03 18.68 -27.39
N LYS A 85 46.15 18.46 -28.09
CA LYS A 85 46.77 17.14 -28.23
C LYS A 85 47.22 16.58 -26.89
N HIS A 86 47.97 17.34 -26.10
CA HIS A 86 48.40 16.92 -24.76
C HIS A 86 47.22 16.62 -23.82
N LEU A 87 46.17 17.43 -23.89
CA LEU A 87 44.94 17.21 -23.15
C LEU A 87 44.26 15.91 -23.57
N ASN A 88 44.17 15.63 -24.87
CA ASN A 88 43.59 14.39 -25.40
C ASN A 88 44.43 13.15 -25.09
N ASP A 89 45.76 13.26 -25.03
CA ASP A 89 46.63 12.18 -24.57
C ASP A 89 46.29 11.82 -23.13
N TYR A 90 46.16 12.81 -22.24
CA TYR A 90 45.74 12.58 -20.85
C TYR A 90 44.33 11.98 -20.75
N ILE A 91 43.36 12.51 -21.49
CA ILE A 91 41.98 12.01 -21.52
C ILE A 91 41.94 10.54 -21.99
N SER A 92 42.77 10.19 -22.98
CA SER A 92 42.90 8.83 -23.50
C SER A 92 43.56 7.90 -22.46
N GLU A 93 44.59 8.35 -21.75
CA GLU A 93 45.21 7.60 -20.65
C GLU A 93 44.22 7.31 -19.50
N GLN A 94 43.31 8.24 -19.21
CA GLN A 94 42.24 8.04 -18.23
C GLN A 94 41.09 7.15 -18.75
N GLY A 95 41.10 6.77 -20.02
CA GLY A 95 40.06 5.97 -20.66
C GLY A 95 38.70 6.68 -20.74
N TRP A 96 38.71 8.02 -20.79
CA TRP A 96 37.47 8.80 -20.86
C TRP A 96 36.85 8.75 -22.27
N PRO A 97 35.51 8.79 -22.38
CA PRO A 97 34.77 8.58 -23.64
C PRO A 97 34.67 9.84 -24.53
N TYR A 98 35.36 10.93 -24.18
CA TYR A 98 35.38 12.18 -24.94
C TYR A 98 36.79 12.47 -25.45
N ASN A 99 36.89 13.27 -26.50
CA ASN A 99 38.08 14.07 -26.80
C ASN A 99 37.67 15.53 -26.96
N VAL A 100 38.61 16.44 -26.76
CA VAL A 100 38.48 17.84 -27.14
C VAL A 100 38.84 17.97 -28.62
N LYS A 101 37.90 18.48 -29.42
CA LYS A 101 38.10 18.74 -30.84
C LYS A 101 38.84 20.06 -31.05
N GLN A 102 38.42 21.12 -30.37
CA GLN A 102 38.96 22.46 -30.51
C GLN A 102 38.64 23.32 -29.28
N ILE A 103 39.48 24.31 -29.02
CA ILE A 103 39.25 25.39 -28.04
C ILE A 103 39.31 26.70 -28.82
N THR A 104 38.25 27.50 -28.77
CA THR A 104 38.11 28.67 -29.65
C THR A 104 37.34 29.81 -28.97
N ASN A 105 37.59 31.04 -29.39
CA ASN A 105 36.81 32.24 -29.02
C ASN A 105 35.63 32.49 -29.97
N TYR A 106 35.49 31.70 -31.04
CA TYR A 106 34.38 31.79 -31.99
C TYR A 106 33.28 30.83 -31.59
N GLN A 107 32.02 31.30 -31.63
CA GLN A 107 30.88 30.45 -31.31
C GLN A 107 30.82 29.26 -32.30
N PRO A 108 30.84 28.01 -31.79
CA PRO A 108 30.69 26.82 -32.63
C PRO A 108 29.30 26.74 -33.25
N ASN A 109 29.14 25.88 -34.27
CA ASN A 109 27.82 25.59 -34.83
C ASN A 109 26.93 24.92 -33.76
N ASP A 110 25.62 25.18 -33.79
CA ASP A 110 24.64 24.62 -32.83
C ASP A 110 24.61 23.08 -32.80
N ASP A 111 25.04 22.43 -33.89
CA ASP A 111 25.13 20.97 -33.99
C ASP A 111 26.35 20.37 -33.27
N GLU A 112 27.31 21.20 -32.84
CA GLU A 112 28.49 20.77 -32.10
C GLU A 112 28.22 20.72 -30.59
N HIS A 113 28.79 19.72 -29.92
CA HIS A 113 28.68 19.62 -28.46
C HIS A 113 29.78 20.47 -27.84
N TYR A 114 29.42 21.58 -27.22
CA TYR A 114 30.40 22.51 -26.63
C TYR A 114 30.00 22.96 -25.21
N GLU A 115 31.00 23.40 -24.47
CA GLU A 115 30.86 24.08 -23.18
C GLU A 115 31.47 25.48 -23.26
N MET A 116 30.82 26.47 -22.64
CA MET A 116 31.25 27.87 -22.69
C MET A 116 31.90 28.30 -21.38
N LEU A 117 33.06 28.96 -21.50
CA LEU A 117 33.82 29.59 -20.43
C LEU A 117 33.84 31.09 -20.65
N THR A 118 33.22 31.85 -19.76
CA THR A 118 33.24 33.32 -19.82
C THR A 118 34.47 33.87 -19.11
N ILE A 119 35.27 34.63 -19.83
CA ILE A 119 36.40 35.41 -19.32
C ILE A 119 36.02 36.90 -19.35
N VAL A 120 36.79 37.75 -18.69
CA VAL A 120 36.70 39.20 -18.82
C VAL A 120 36.75 39.59 -20.30
N GLY A 121 35.60 40.00 -20.85
CA GLY A 121 35.48 40.57 -22.18
C GLY A 121 35.43 39.59 -23.35
N GLN A 122 35.45 38.26 -23.12
CA GLN A 122 35.34 37.27 -24.20
C GLN A 122 34.84 35.91 -23.71
N ASP A 123 34.14 35.18 -24.56
CA ASP A 123 33.73 33.80 -24.32
C ASP A 123 34.68 32.83 -25.02
N VAL A 124 35.00 31.73 -24.36
CA VAL A 124 35.81 30.63 -24.89
C VAL A 124 35.00 29.35 -24.89
N TYR A 125 35.00 28.66 -26.02
CA TYR A 125 34.24 27.46 -26.27
C TYR A 125 35.18 26.25 -26.32
N VAL A 126 34.84 25.22 -25.55
CA VAL A 126 35.51 23.91 -25.59
C VAL A 126 34.59 22.94 -26.32
N VAL A 127 35.00 22.49 -27.49
CA VAL A 127 34.18 21.61 -28.34
C VAL A 127 34.62 20.17 -28.14
N PHE A 128 33.64 19.30 -27.90
CA PHE A 128 33.84 17.88 -27.62
C PHE A 128 33.47 16.99 -28.80
N THR A 129 34.13 15.85 -28.89
CA THR A 129 33.74 14.73 -29.74
C THR A 129 33.67 13.46 -28.91
N GLU A 130 32.61 12.67 -29.05
CA GLU A 130 32.51 11.37 -28.40
C GLU A 130 33.35 10.33 -29.16
N ASN A 131 34.21 9.62 -28.44
CA ASN A 131 35.18 8.71 -29.05
C ASN A 131 34.62 7.28 -29.20
N LYS A 132 33.50 6.96 -28.51
CA LYS A 132 32.82 5.66 -28.62
C LYS A 132 31.41 5.68 -28.04
N ALA A 133 30.43 5.20 -28.81
CA ALA A 133 29.13 4.84 -28.26
C ALA A 133 29.30 3.65 -27.30
N LEU A 134 28.75 3.76 -26.09
CA LEU A 134 28.81 2.70 -25.09
C LEU A 134 27.86 1.55 -25.47
N ASP A 135 28.37 0.66 -26.32
CA ASP A 135 27.76 -0.63 -26.60
C ASP A 135 27.92 -1.55 -25.39
N GLY A 136 26.81 -2.02 -24.79
CA GLY A 136 26.84 -3.21 -23.95
C GLY A 136 25.98 -3.28 -22.69
N HIS A 137 24.94 -2.47 -22.52
CA HIS A 137 24.09 -2.55 -21.31
C HIS A 137 22.67 -3.07 -21.56
N GLY A 138 22.51 -3.94 -22.57
CA GLY A 138 21.20 -4.45 -22.96
C GLY A 138 20.63 -5.53 -22.04
N PHE A 139 21.45 -6.29 -21.31
CA PHE A 139 20.96 -7.40 -20.49
C PHE A 139 21.77 -7.60 -19.20
N ASN A 140 21.08 -7.61 -18.06
CA ASN A 140 21.68 -7.86 -16.76
C ASN A 140 21.05 -9.11 -16.10
N PRO A 141 21.82 -10.19 -15.86
CA PRO A 141 21.28 -11.41 -15.24
C PRO A 141 20.73 -11.17 -13.83
N LEU A 142 21.17 -10.12 -13.13
CA LEU A 142 20.65 -9.78 -11.81
C LEU A 142 19.17 -9.38 -11.85
N THR A 143 18.68 -8.75 -12.92
CA THR A 143 17.26 -8.38 -13.03
C THR A 143 16.37 -9.61 -13.08
N VAL A 144 16.85 -10.71 -13.68
CA VAL A 144 16.14 -12.01 -13.72
C VAL A 144 16.09 -12.62 -12.32
N LEU A 145 17.21 -12.62 -11.59
CA LEU A 145 17.28 -13.14 -10.22
C LEU A 145 16.31 -12.39 -9.29
N PHE A 146 16.33 -11.05 -9.33
CA PHE A 146 15.42 -10.24 -8.52
C PHE A 146 13.95 -10.45 -8.92
N ALA A 147 13.66 -10.63 -10.21
CA ALA A 147 12.31 -10.94 -10.66
C ALA A 147 11.80 -12.28 -10.10
N LEU A 148 12.66 -13.31 -10.05
CA LEU A 148 12.33 -14.61 -9.45
C LEU A 148 12.05 -14.47 -7.95
N LEU A 149 12.94 -13.80 -7.21
CA LEU A 149 12.78 -13.59 -5.76
C LEU A 149 11.51 -12.81 -5.43
N PHE A 150 11.27 -11.71 -6.14
CA PHE A 150 10.08 -10.88 -5.94
C PHE A 150 8.78 -11.65 -6.20
N THR A 151 8.75 -12.42 -7.29
CA THR A 151 7.58 -13.26 -7.62
C THR A 151 7.35 -14.32 -6.55
N GLY A 152 8.42 -14.94 -6.03
CA GLY A 152 8.34 -15.92 -4.93
C GLY A 152 7.74 -15.32 -3.66
N VAL A 153 8.20 -14.14 -3.25
CA VAL A 153 7.66 -13.44 -2.06
C VAL A 153 6.18 -13.09 -2.22
N VAL A 154 5.79 -12.56 -3.38
CA VAL A 154 4.39 -12.23 -3.68
C VAL A 154 3.53 -13.49 -3.65
N TYR A 155 3.99 -14.58 -4.25
CA TYR A 155 3.26 -15.85 -4.28
C TYR A 155 3.06 -16.43 -2.88
N ILE A 156 4.12 -16.49 -2.05
CA ILE A 156 4.04 -16.98 -0.67
C ILE A 156 3.02 -16.16 0.15
N ARG A 157 3.01 -14.82 -0.03
CA ARG A 157 2.04 -13.96 0.65
C ARG A 157 0.61 -14.18 0.17
N GLN A 158 0.40 -14.45 -1.11
CA GLN A 158 -0.92 -14.75 -1.66
C GLN A 158 -1.44 -16.08 -1.12
N GLU A 159 -0.64 -17.14 -1.14
CA GLU A 159 -1.01 -18.45 -0.56
C GLU A 159 -1.34 -18.33 0.93
N ALA A 160 -0.55 -17.57 1.70
CA ALA A 160 -0.83 -17.34 3.11
C ALA A 160 -2.18 -16.62 3.33
N LYS A 161 -2.54 -15.65 2.48
CA LYS A 161 -3.86 -14.98 2.53
C LYS A 161 -5.00 -15.90 2.10
N GLU A 162 -4.80 -16.69 1.06
CA GLU A 162 -5.82 -17.65 0.60
C GLU A 162 -6.07 -18.72 1.68
N ALA A 163 -5.04 -19.22 2.35
CA ALA A 163 -5.17 -20.19 3.44
C ALA A 163 -5.98 -19.67 4.64
N VAL A 164 -5.92 -18.37 4.93
CA VAL A 164 -6.71 -17.72 5.99
C VAL A 164 -8.17 -17.53 5.60
N ASN A 165 -8.48 -17.42 4.30
CA ASN A 165 -9.83 -17.16 3.79
C ASN A 165 -10.65 -18.43 3.47
N ILE A 166 -10.12 -19.63 3.72
CA ILE A 166 -10.88 -20.88 3.53
C ILE A 166 -11.87 -21.02 4.69
N VAL A 167 -13.14 -20.68 4.45
CA VAL A 167 -14.24 -21.02 5.37
C VAL A 167 -14.39 -22.54 5.40
N PRO A 168 -14.23 -23.21 6.55
CA PRO A 168 -14.42 -24.65 6.63
C PRO A 168 -15.84 -25.03 6.22
N GLU A 169 -15.99 -26.09 5.42
CA GLU A 169 -17.30 -26.57 4.92
C GLU A 169 -18.29 -26.89 6.06
N ALA A 170 -17.79 -27.21 7.25
CA ALA A 170 -18.57 -27.39 8.47
C ALA A 170 -19.29 -26.11 8.95
N VAL A 171 -18.75 -24.92 8.66
CA VAL A 171 -19.33 -23.63 9.06
C VAL A 171 -20.51 -23.25 8.16
N LEU A 172 -20.48 -23.62 6.87
CA LEU A 172 -21.58 -23.39 5.92
C LEU A 172 -22.84 -24.20 6.25
N LYS A 173 -22.69 -25.36 6.90
CA LYS A 173 -23.81 -26.22 7.34
C LYS A 173 -24.26 -25.94 8.78
N SER A 174 -23.58 -25.04 9.49
CA SER A 174 -23.90 -24.71 10.88
C SER A 174 -25.15 -23.80 10.97
N PRO A 175 -26.04 -24.01 11.95
CA PRO A 175 -27.14 -23.08 12.22
C PRO A 175 -26.66 -21.72 12.75
N LEU A 176 -25.37 -21.58 13.06
CA LEU A 176 -24.78 -20.35 13.59
C LEU A 176 -24.94 -19.17 12.63
N LEU A 177 -25.57 -18.09 13.11
CA LEU A 177 -25.83 -16.88 12.35
C LEU A 177 -24.86 -15.75 12.74
N LEU A 178 -24.41 -15.72 14.00
CA LEU A 178 -23.55 -14.65 14.51
C LEU A 178 -22.55 -15.20 15.54
N SER A 179 -21.30 -14.72 15.50
CA SER A 179 -20.29 -14.97 16.53
C SER A 179 -19.81 -13.64 17.09
N ILE A 180 -19.78 -13.50 18.41
CA ILE A 180 -19.31 -12.31 19.11
C ILE A 180 -18.01 -12.66 19.82
N ASP A 181 -16.93 -11.96 19.52
CA ASP A 181 -15.65 -12.13 20.19
C ASP A 181 -15.38 -10.96 21.14
N LEU A 182 -15.46 -11.23 22.45
CA LEU A 182 -15.24 -10.22 23.48
C LEU A 182 -13.77 -9.77 23.59
N LYS A 183 -12.82 -10.63 23.20
CA LYS A 183 -11.38 -10.32 23.25
C LYS A 183 -10.95 -9.40 22.11
N ASN A 184 -11.60 -9.52 20.96
CA ASN A 184 -11.35 -8.63 19.82
C ASN A 184 -12.39 -7.51 19.70
N LYS A 185 -13.46 -7.53 20.52
CA LYS A 185 -14.62 -6.63 20.45
C LYS A 185 -15.30 -6.60 19.08
N THR A 186 -15.37 -7.77 18.45
CA THR A 186 -15.89 -7.92 17.09
C THR A 186 -17.16 -8.74 17.04
N ILE A 187 -17.99 -8.41 16.07
CA ILE A 187 -19.11 -9.24 15.60
C ILE A 187 -18.71 -9.83 14.27
N VAL A 188 -18.83 -11.14 14.14
CA VAL A 188 -18.46 -11.91 12.97
C VAL A 188 -19.68 -12.64 12.42
N ASN A 189 -19.94 -12.52 11.12
CA ASN A 189 -20.81 -13.43 10.41
C ASN A 189 -20.01 -14.68 10.04
N PRO A 190 -20.28 -15.85 10.64
CA PRO A 190 -19.49 -17.06 10.39
C PRO A 190 -19.61 -17.56 8.94
N LYS A 191 -20.72 -17.27 8.25
CA LYS A 191 -20.95 -17.70 6.87
C LYS A 191 -20.21 -16.83 5.86
N THR A 192 -20.22 -15.51 6.06
CA THR A 192 -19.59 -14.55 5.13
C THR A 192 -18.20 -14.10 5.56
N GLN A 193 -17.77 -14.43 6.78
CA GLN A 193 -16.56 -13.94 7.45
C GLN A 193 -16.46 -12.41 7.53
N LYS A 194 -17.58 -11.70 7.37
CA LYS A 194 -17.61 -10.26 7.61
C LYS A 194 -17.44 -9.98 9.09
N VAL A 195 -16.62 -8.98 9.39
CA VAL A 195 -16.26 -8.58 10.75
C VAL A 195 -16.52 -7.08 10.90
N THR A 196 -17.19 -6.70 11.98
CA THR A 196 -17.35 -5.29 12.40
C THR A 196 -17.03 -5.18 13.88
N GLU A 197 -16.46 -4.04 14.29
CA GLU A 197 -16.18 -3.74 15.70
C GLU A 197 -17.35 -2.99 16.35
N LEU A 198 -17.58 -3.25 17.63
CA LEU A 198 -18.51 -2.47 18.45
C LEU A 198 -17.78 -1.74 19.57
N SER A 199 -18.27 -0.55 19.90
CA SER A 199 -17.81 0.17 21.08
C SER A 199 -18.28 -0.55 22.36
N ASN A 200 -17.55 -0.38 23.47
CA ASN A 200 -17.70 -1.22 24.67
C ASN A 200 -19.14 -1.23 25.23
N LYS A 201 -19.82 -0.08 25.26
CA LYS A 201 -21.17 0.01 25.83
C LYS A 201 -22.21 -0.73 24.96
N PRO A 202 -22.34 -0.46 23.65
CA PRO A 202 -23.13 -1.26 22.72
C PRO A 202 -22.82 -2.75 22.76
N LEU A 203 -21.54 -3.14 22.82
CA LEU A 203 -21.15 -4.55 22.86
C LEU A 203 -21.70 -5.24 24.12
N CYS A 204 -21.46 -4.67 25.30
CA CYS A 204 -22.00 -5.21 26.56
C CYS A 204 -23.53 -5.25 26.56
N PHE A 205 -24.17 -4.19 26.04
CA PHE A 205 -25.61 -4.10 25.96
C PHE A 205 -26.19 -5.19 25.06
N TYR A 206 -25.58 -5.43 23.89
CA TYR A 206 -26.06 -6.42 22.95
C TYR A 206 -25.87 -7.86 23.46
N CYS A 207 -24.72 -8.17 24.06
CA CYS A 207 -24.51 -9.47 24.71
C CYS A 207 -25.54 -9.73 25.82
N ALA A 208 -25.85 -8.71 26.63
CA ALA A 208 -26.89 -8.80 27.64
C ALA A 208 -28.29 -8.97 27.04
N LEU A 209 -28.60 -8.28 25.94
CA LEU A 209 -29.86 -8.43 25.21
C LEU A 209 -30.05 -9.84 24.69
N ILE A 210 -29.00 -10.43 24.11
CA ILE A 210 -29.01 -11.82 23.65
C ILE A 210 -29.29 -12.78 24.82
N GLU A 211 -28.49 -12.70 25.90
CA GLU A 211 -28.64 -13.61 27.05
C GLU A 211 -30.02 -13.43 27.71
N TYR A 212 -30.49 -12.19 27.85
CA TYR A 212 -31.80 -11.91 28.44
C TYR A 212 -32.97 -12.40 27.59
N CYS A 213 -32.93 -12.23 26.27
CA CYS A 213 -33.97 -12.72 25.36
C CYS A 213 -33.98 -14.24 25.21
N LEU A 214 -32.82 -14.90 25.37
CA LEU A 214 -32.75 -16.36 25.44
C LEU A 214 -33.40 -16.90 26.71
N ASP A 215 -33.17 -16.25 27.85
CA ASP A 215 -33.76 -16.65 29.14
C ASP A 215 -35.25 -16.25 29.24
N ASN A 216 -35.69 -15.23 28.49
CA ASN A 216 -37.05 -14.69 28.52
C ASN A 216 -37.60 -14.48 27.10
N PRO A 217 -38.05 -15.54 26.40
CA PRO A 217 -38.48 -15.46 24.99
C PRO A 217 -39.67 -14.52 24.74
N GLU A 218 -40.56 -14.38 25.72
CA GLU A 218 -41.77 -13.54 25.64
C GLU A 218 -41.56 -12.13 26.25
N CYS A 219 -40.30 -11.69 26.38
CA CYS A 219 -39.99 -10.39 26.96
C CYS A 219 -40.53 -9.23 26.12
N ARG A 220 -40.83 -8.12 26.81
CA ARG A 220 -41.12 -6.84 26.17
C ARG A 220 -40.29 -5.74 26.82
N LEU A 221 -39.15 -5.43 26.23
CA LEU A 221 -38.31 -4.30 26.60
C LEU A 221 -38.64 -3.09 25.74
N SER A 222 -38.89 -1.91 26.33
CA SER A 222 -39.21 -0.67 25.62
C SER A 222 -38.26 0.45 26.00
N SER A 223 -37.91 1.34 25.06
CA SER A 223 -37.05 2.50 25.35
C SER A 223 -37.67 3.49 26.35
N ASN A 224 -38.99 3.49 26.49
CA ASN A 224 -39.73 4.43 27.34
C ASN A 224 -39.94 3.93 28.77
N GLN A 225 -39.50 2.70 29.06
CA GLN A 225 -39.64 2.07 30.37
C GLN A 225 -38.25 1.77 30.95
N PRO A 226 -38.09 1.80 32.28
CA PRO A 226 -36.84 1.41 32.91
C PRO A 226 -36.50 -0.03 32.56
N LEU A 227 -35.21 -0.32 32.41
CA LEU A 227 -34.77 -1.67 32.07
C LEU A 227 -34.89 -2.59 33.28
N PRO A 228 -35.29 -3.87 33.11
CA PRO A 228 -35.32 -4.83 34.20
C PRO A 228 -33.95 -4.96 34.87
N GLU A 229 -33.94 -5.08 36.19
CA GLU A 229 -32.68 -5.20 36.96
C GLU A 229 -31.84 -6.40 36.51
N ALA A 230 -32.49 -7.53 36.20
CA ALA A 230 -31.84 -8.72 35.66
C ALA A 230 -31.06 -8.44 34.35
N PHE A 231 -31.62 -7.60 33.46
CA PHE A 231 -30.94 -7.18 32.23
C PHE A 231 -29.71 -6.32 32.57
N LEU A 232 -29.86 -5.37 33.49
CA LEU A 232 -28.76 -4.49 33.89
C LEU A 232 -27.61 -5.29 34.52
N MET A 233 -27.91 -6.33 35.31
CA MET A 233 -26.89 -7.23 35.85
C MET A 233 -26.12 -7.97 34.76
N LEU A 234 -26.78 -8.45 33.70
CA LEU A 234 -26.12 -9.07 32.56
C LEU A 234 -25.20 -8.09 31.81
N ALA A 235 -25.67 -6.86 31.56
CA ALA A 235 -24.84 -5.84 30.91
C ALA A 235 -23.60 -5.49 31.74
N GLN A 236 -23.74 -5.47 33.07
CA GLN A 236 -22.63 -5.26 34.00
C GLN A 236 -21.64 -6.42 34.01
N LYS A 237 -22.13 -7.67 34.00
CA LYS A 237 -21.30 -8.88 33.89
C LYS A 237 -20.38 -8.81 32.67
N TYR A 238 -20.92 -8.47 31.50
CA TYR A 238 -20.11 -8.31 30.29
C TYR A 238 -19.15 -7.12 30.37
N PHE A 239 -19.53 -6.03 31.04
CA PHE A 239 -18.63 -4.91 31.26
C PHE A 239 -17.43 -5.28 32.15
N TYR A 240 -17.65 -6.02 33.24
CA TYR A 240 -16.55 -6.55 34.06
C TYR A 240 -15.65 -7.48 33.26
N ARG A 241 -16.24 -8.31 32.39
CA ARG A 241 -15.44 -9.16 31.50
C ARG A 241 -14.56 -8.36 30.55
N LEU A 242 -15.04 -7.23 30.00
CA LEU A 242 -14.22 -6.33 29.19
C LEU A 242 -13.12 -5.64 29.99
N ILE A 243 -13.32 -5.39 31.30
CA ILE A 243 -12.26 -4.88 32.19
C ILE A 243 -11.17 -5.95 32.37
N GLU A 244 -11.55 -7.20 32.67
CA GLU A 244 -10.61 -8.32 32.82
C GLU A 244 -9.76 -8.55 31.57
N LEU A 245 -10.37 -8.38 30.38
CA LEU A 245 -9.68 -8.49 29.10
C LEU A 245 -8.83 -7.25 28.74
N GLY A 246 -8.82 -6.22 29.59
CA GLY A 246 -8.01 -5.01 29.39
C GLY A 246 -8.58 -3.99 28.40
N HIS A 247 -9.85 -4.12 28.01
CA HIS A 247 -10.48 -3.23 27.02
C HIS A 247 -11.00 -1.91 27.60
N THR A 248 -11.06 -1.79 28.93
CA THR A 248 -11.48 -0.54 29.57
C THR A 248 -11.02 -0.44 31.02
N ILE A 249 -10.71 0.79 31.44
CA ILE A 249 -10.40 1.18 32.82
C ILE A 249 -11.36 2.31 33.25
N ARG A 250 -12.41 2.58 32.46
CA ARG A 250 -13.31 3.74 32.65
C ARG A 250 -14.38 3.47 33.72
N LYS A 251 -14.96 4.57 34.22
CA LYS A 251 -16.16 4.54 35.09
C LYS A 251 -17.28 3.72 34.43
N ARG A 252 -17.99 2.97 35.26
CA ARG A 252 -19.14 2.13 34.87
C ARG A 252 -20.12 2.92 33.99
N PRO A 253 -20.43 2.45 32.77
CA PRO A 253 -21.41 3.12 31.93
C PRO A 253 -22.81 2.99 32.54
N ASN A 254 -23.60 4.06 32.46
CA ASN A 254 -25.04 3.96 32.66
C ASN A 254 -25.65 3.42 31.35
N PHE A 255 -26.24 2.22 31.40
CA PHE A 255 -26.81 1.54 30.24
C PHE A 255 -28.18 2.07 29.80
N GLU A 256 -28.88 2.80 30.67
CA GLU A 256 -30.18 3.41 30.37
C GLU A 256 -30.04 4.77 29.66
N ASN A 257 -28.98 5.51 29.97
CA ASN A 257 -28.70 6.79 29.30
C ASN A 257 -28.43 6.58 27.80
N ASN A 258 -29.05 7.38 26.93
CA ASN A 258 -28.85 7.32 25.47
C ASN A 258 -29.10 5.92 24.87
N LEU A 259 -30.14 5.23 25.36
CA LEU A 259 -30.52 3.90 24.90
C LEU A 259 -30.76 3.84 23.38
N ASP A 260 -31.50 4.80 22.82
CA ASP A 260 -31.80 4.83 21.38
C ASP A 260 -30.55 4.97 20.51
N LYS A 261 -29.55 5.74 20.99
CA LYS A 261 -28.25 5.84 20.33
C LYS A 261 -27.51 4.51 20.38
N THR A 262 -27.50 3.85 21.55
CA THR A 262 -26.85 2.54 21.74
C THR A 262 -27.47 1.49 20.81
N LEU A 263 -28.81 1.42 20.73
CA LEU A 263 -29.52 0.53 19.82
C LEU A 263 -29.24 0.85 18.35
N SER A 264 -29.10 2.14 17.99
CA SER A 264 -28.77 2.54 16.62
C SER A 264 -27.36 2.11 16.20
N GLU A 265 -26.37 2.21 17.09
CA GLU A 265 -25.02 1.72 16.85
C GLU A 265 -25.01 0.18 16.67
N ILE A 266 -25.76 -0.55 17.49
CA ILE A 266 -25.91 -2.01 17.36
C ILE A 266 -26.53 -2.38 16.01
N ARG A 267 -27.65 -1.73 15.64
CA ARG A 267 -28.33 -2.00 14.35
C ARG A 267 -27.41 -1.75 13.17
N ALA A 268 -26.68 -0.63 13.16
CA ALA A 268 -25.74 -0.30 12.09
C ALA A 268 -24.64 -1.36 11.94
N ALA A 269 -24.04 -1.79 13.04
CA ALA A 269 -23.01 -2.84 13.02
C ALA A 269 -23.56 -4.18 12.51
N LEU A 270 -24.76 -4.57 12.94
CA LEU A 270 -25.40 -5.80 12.47
C LEU A 270 -25.82 -5.73 11.00
N GLU A 271 -26.29 -4.58 10.53
CA GLU A 271 -26.61 -4.37 9.11
C GLU A 271 -25.37 -4.50 8.22
N GLU A 272 -24.21 -4.03 8.69
CA GLU A 272 -22.93 -4.16 8.00
C GLU A 272 -22.43 -5.61 7.94
N VAL A 273 -22.61 -6.37 9.03
CA VAL A 273 -22.14 -7.77 9.12
C VAL A 273 -23.09 -8.73 8.39
N LEU A 274 -24.40 -8.47 8.43
CA LEU A 274 -25.44 -9.37 7.89
C LEU A 274 -25.93 -8.99 6.48
N VAL A 275 -25.36 -7.98 5.82
CA VAL A 275 -25.79 -7.35 4.53
C VAL A 275 -26.88 -8.08 3.72
N ASN A 276 -26.62 -9.28 3.21
CA ASN A 276 -27.53 -10.01 2.30
C ASN A 276 -28.33 -11.14 2.97
N ASP A 277 -28.14 -11.39 4.25
CA ASP A 277 -28.84 -12.44 5.01
C ASP A 277 -30.08 -11.86 5.70
N ILE A 278 -31.16 -11.73 4.93
CA ILE A 278 -32.46 -11.19 5.40
C ILE A 278 -32.97 -12.02 6.59
N THR A 279 -32.86 -13.35 6.51
CA THR A 279 -33.30 -14.26 7.56
C THR A 279 -32.56 -14.06 8.88
N ALA A 280 -31.24 -13.87 8.84
CA ALA A 280 -30.47 -13.56 10.04
C ALA A 280 -30.80 -12.17 10.59
N LYS A 281 -31.06 -11.19 9.72
CA LYS A 281 -31.43 -9.83 10.14
C LYS A 281 -32.72 -9.81 10.95
N GLU A 282 -33.74 -10.55 10.53
CA GLU A 282 -35.03 -10.62 11.25
C GLU A 282 -34.90 -11.15 12.68
N VAL A 283 -33.95 -12.04 12.93
CA VAL A 283 -33.72 -12.66 14.25
C VAL A 283 -32.72 -11.86 15.10
N MET A 284 -31.67 -11.32 14.48
CA MET A 284 -30.51 -10.77 15.20
C MET A 284 -30.56 -9.26 15.42
N VAL A 285 -31.24 -8.51 14.55
CA VAL A 285 -31.27 -7.04 14.60
C VAL A 285 -32.40 -6.59 15.52
N PRO A 286 -32.12 -5.82 16.59
CA PRO A 286 -33.17 -5.27 17.44
C PRO A 286 -34.11 -4.39 16.61
N PRO A 287 -35.43 -4.60 16.65
CA PRO A 287 -36.37 -3.86 15.81
C PRO A 287 -36.35 -2.36 16.16
N LYS A 288 -36.54 -1.51 15.14
CA LYS A 288 -36.66 -0.06 15.30
C LYS A 288 -38.09 0.29 15.70
N ALA A 289 -38.27 1.30 16.56
CA ALA A 289 -39.60 1.85 16.81
C ALA A 289 -40.15 2.49 15.51
N ILE A 290 -41.36 2.11 15.11
CA ILE A 290 -42.02 2.60 13.90
C ILE A 290 -43.26 3.40 14.31
N GLY A 291 -43.18 4.72 14.22
CA GLY A 291 -44.36 5.58 14.40
C GLY A 291 -44.01 7.06 14.33
N GLU A 292 -44.76 7.79 13.51
CA GLU A 292 -44.79 9.25 13.52
C GLU A 292 -45.44 9.73 14.83
N GLY A 293 -44.69 10.53 15.60
CA GLY A 293 -45.23 11.34 16.68
C GLY A 293 -45.44 10.65 18.03
N SER A 294 -45.72 11.51 19.02
CA SER A 294 -45.76 11.30 20.49
C SER A 294 -46.69 10.19 21.03
N ARG A 295 -47.33 9.39 20.17
CA ARG A 295 -48.30 8.35 20.55
C ARG A 295 -48.01 6.98 19.91
N SER A 296 -46.76 6.70 19.60
CA SER A 296 -46.34 5.38 19.13
C SER A 296 -46.55 4.35 20.26
N LYS A 297 -47.36 3.32 19.94
CA LYS A 297 -47.60 2.15 20.79
C LYS A 297 -46.25 1.57 21.23
N VAL A 298 -46.15 1.08 22.46
CA VAL A 298 -44.93 0.54 23.09
C VAL A 298 -44.25 -0.46 22.15
N HIS A 299 -43.24 -0.01 21.39
CA HIS A 299 -42.45 -0.87 20.51
C HIS A 299 -41.37 -1.52 21.35
N SER A 300 -41.36 -2.86 21.32
CA SER A 300 -40.31 -3.61 22.01
C SER A 300 -39.08 -3.75 21.13
N PHE A 301 -37.89 -3.68 21.72
CA PHE A 301 -36.62 -3.99 21.06
C PHE A 301 -36.09 -5.40 21.39
N CYS A 302 -36.89 -6.27 22.02
CA CYS A 302 -36.52 -7.68 22.23
C CYS A 302 -36.25 -8.39 20.89
N LEU A 303 -35.33 -9.35 20.90
CA LEU A 303 -35.02 -10.21 19.76
C LEU A 303 -36.05 -11.33 19.68
N ASN A 304 -36.73 -11.46 18.54
CA ASN A 304 -37.79 -12.45 18.34
C ASN A 304 -37.21 -13.75 17.75
N ASN A 305 -37.76 -14.90 18.16
CA ASN A 305 -37.38 -16.23 17.64
C ASN A 305 -35.88 -16.57 17.80
N LEU A 306 -35.23 -16.00 18.81
CA LEU A 306 -33.82 -16.24 19.08
C LEU A 306 -33.60 -17.63 19.68
N LYS A 307 -32.66 -18.39 19.12
CA LYS A 307 -32.23 -19.70 19.63
C LYS A 307 -30.76 -19.68 19.99
N ALA A 308 -30.38 -20.46 21.01
CA ALA A 308 -28.99 -20.56 21.47
C ALA A 308 -28.02 -21.05 20.37
N GLU A 309 -28.50 -21.89 19.44
CA GLU A 309 -27.70 -22.41 18.31
C GLU A 309 -27.31 -21.34 17.27
N PHE A 310 -27.98 -20.19 17.27
CA PHE A 310 -27.73 -19.14 16.29
C PHE A 310 -26.59 -18.20 16.69
N ILE A 311 -26.19 -18.18 17.97
CA ILE A 311 -25.20 -17.24 18.50
C ILE A 311 -24.11 -17.96 19.29
N GLU A 312 -22.87 -17.56 19.07
CA GLU A 312 -21.72 -17.97 19.87
C GLU A 312 -21.07 -16.71 20.48
N ILE A 313 -20.87 -16.68 21.80
CA ILE A 313 -20.13 -15.59 22.47
C ILE A 313 -18.80 -16.15 22.97
N LYS A 314 -17.71 -15.76 22.32
CA LYS A 314 -16.34 -16.17 22.67
C LYS A 314 -15.77 -15.25 23.73
N GLY A 315 -15.10 -15.86 24.71
CA GLY A 315 -14.51 -15.13 25.83
C GLY A 315 -15.52 -14.72 26.91
N LYS A 316 -16.72 -15.34 26.93
CA LYS A 316 -17.68 -15.23 28.04
C LYS A 316 -17.05 -15.62 29.38
#